data_AF-A0A7C7CS97-F1
#
_entry.id   AF-A0A7C7CS97-F1
#
_cell.length_a   1.000
_cell.length_b   1.000
_cell.length_c   1.000
_cell.angle_alpha   90.00
_cell.angle_beta   90.00
_cell.angle_gamma   90.00
#
_symmetry.space_group_name_H-M   'P 1'
#
loop_
_entity.id
_entity.type
_entity.pdbx_description
1 polymer ?
#
loop_
_entity_poly.entity_id
_entity_poly.type
_entity_poly.pdbx_seq_one_letter_code
_entity_poly.pdbx_strand_id
1 'polypeptide(L)'
;MSVNVQTEKIVESLPYKIKDLDLAGAGRKRIIIAEKEMPGLMAIRKKYGPKDPLAGKKLTGSLHMTIETAVLIETLVELGADVRWASCNIFSTEDDAAAAIAETGAPVFAWKGETLEEYWQCTLQALTFPDSGGPDLIVDDGGDATLLIHKGYELEEYFAKHGSAPEITTTVEEEQIIEGLLREILDKDPLHWHKIAKNVIGVSEETTTGVHRLHQMEKNQTL
;
A
#
# COMPACT_ATOMS: atom_id res chain seq x y z
N MET A 1 35.27 6.23 3.59
CA MET A 1 35.10 4.78 3.75
C MET A 1 33.86 4.42 2.96
N SER A 2 34.01 3.66 1.88
CA SER A 2 32.90 3.23 1.04
C SER A 2 32.12 2.17 1.82
N VAL A 3 30.97 2.55 2.37
CA VAL A 3 30.05 1.57 2.96
C VAL A 3 29.57 0.71 1.80
N ASN A 4 29.97 -0.55 1.80
CA ASN A 4 29.55 -1.53 0.82
C ASN A 4 28.11 -1.90 1.18
N VAL A 5 27.14 -1.07 0.77
CA VAL A 5 25.71 -1.32 0.99
C VAL A 5 25.31 -2.46 0.05
N GLN A 6 25.41 -3.70 0.51
CA GLN A 6 24.62 -4.78 -0.07
C GLN A 6 23.17 -4.43 0.26
N THR A 7 22.42 -3.95 -0.73
CA THR A 7 20.97 -3.77 -0.59
C THR A 7 20.34 -5.15 -0.41
N GLU A 8 20.07 -5.51 0.83
CA GLU A 8 19.28 -6.68 1.16
C GLU A 8 17.84 -6.46 0.68
N LYS A 9 17.14 -7.53 0.31
CA LYS A 9 15.74 -7.41 -0.12
C LYS A 9 14.89 -6.99 1.08
N ILE A 10 14.17 -5.86 0.96
CA ILE A 10 13.29 -5.34 2.00
C ILE A 10 12.16 -6.32 2.31
N VAL A 11 11.49 -6.79 1.27
CA VAL A 11 10.44 -7.81 1.34
C VAL A 11 10.72 -8.94 0.35
N GLU A 12 10.19 -10.13 0.62
CA GLU A 12 10.15 -11.20 -0.37
C GLU A 12 9.22 -10.81 -1.53
N SER A 13 9.58 -11.22 -2.75
CA SER A 13 8.73 -10.96 -3.92
C SER A 13 7.60 -11.98 -3.97
N LEU A 14 6.52 -11.67 -3.26
CA LEU A 14 5.32 -12.48 -3.22
C LEU A 14 4.34 -12.04 -4.32
N PRO A 15 3.74 -12.98 -5.08
CA PRO A 15 2.69 -12.66 -6.03
C PRO A 15 1.44 -12.14 -5.32
N TYR A 16 1.12 -12.69 -4.15
CA TYR A 16 0.04 -12.26 -3.25
C TYR A 16 0.25 -12.92 -1.87
N LYS A 17 -0.46 -12.44 -0.85
CA LYS A 17 -0.61 -13.09 0.46
C LYS A 17 -2.05 -12.89 0.94
N ILE A 18 -2.85 -13.94 0.81
CA ILE A 18 -4.28 -13.96 1.09
C ILE A 18 -4.62 -15.20 1.91
N LYS A 19 -5.85 -15.28 2.42
CA LYS A 19 -6.30 -16.40 3.25
C LYS A 19 -6.45 -17.72 2.49
N ASP A 20 -7.17 -17.68 1.37
CA ASP A 20 -7.54 -18.88 0.63
C ASP A 20 -7.88 -18.53 -0.82
N LEU A 21 -7.07 -19.04 -1.77
CA LEU A 21 -7.27 -18.78 -3.20
C LEU A 21 -8.50 -19.52 -3.76
N ASP A 22 -8.95 -20.62 -3.14
CA ASP A 22 -10.09 -21.41 -3.63
C ASP A 22 -11.41 -20.61 -3.59
N LEU A 23 -11.43 -19.48 -2.87
CA LEU A 23 -12.56 -18.55 -2.82
C LEU A 23 -12.70 -17.66 -4.07
N ALA A 24 -11.72 -17.63 -4.97
CA ALA A 24 -11.69 -16.74 -6.12
C ALA A 24 -12.93 -16.87 -7.02
N GLY A 25 -13.41 -18.09 -7.25
CA GLY A 25 -14.62 -18.33 -8.04
C GLY A 25 -15.90 -17.79 -7.39
N ALA A 26 -15.97 -17.73 -6.06
CA ALA A 26 -17.08 -17.12 -5.33
C ALA A 26 -17.00 -15.59 -5.39
N GLY A 27 -15.81 -15.03 -5.14
CA GLY A 27 -15.57 -13.59 -5.24
C GLY A 27 -15.86 -13.05 -6.65
N ARG A 28 -15.42 -13.75 -7.70
CA ARG A 28 -15.70 -13.38 -9.10
C ARG A 28 -17.19 -13.24 -9.37
N LYS A 29 -18.04 -14.13 -8.86
CA LYS A 29 -19.49 -14.05 -9.02
C LYS A 29 -20.06 -12.79 -8.36
N ARG A 30 -19.56 -12.43 -7.17
CA ARG A 30 -19.98 -11.22 -6.45
C ARG A 30 -19.50 -9.95 -7.14
N ILE A 31 -18.27 -9.93 -7.65
CA ILE A 31 -17.72 -8.81 -8.46
C ILE A 31 -18.61 -8.54 -9.67
N ILE A 32 -18.99 -9.57 -10.45
CA ILE A 32 -19.88 -9.42 -11.62
C ILE A 32 -21.25 -8.83 -11.24
N ILE A 33 -21.75 -9.10 -10.02
CA ILE A 33 -22.97 -8.50 -9.52
C ILE A 33 -22.72 -7.03 -9.14
N ALA A 34 -21.65 -6.75 -8.41
CA ALA A 34 -21.29 -5.41 -7.99
C ALA A 34 -21.03 -4.46 -9.17
N GLU A 35 -20.43 -4.94 -10.26
CA GLU A 35 -20.24 -4.14 -11.49
C GLU A 35 -21.55 -3.54 -12.03
N LYS A 36 -22.69 -4.23 -11.85
CA LYS A 36 -24.00 -3.71 -12.26
C LYS A 36 -24.49 -2.56 -11.39
N GLU A 37 -24.08 -2.55 -10.13
CA GLU A 37 -24.41 -1.52 -9.13
C GLU A 37 -23.35 -0.38 -9.09
N MET A 38 -22.27 -0.50 -9.87
CA MET A 38 -21.20 0.50 -9.95
C MET A 38 -21.08 1.13 -11.35
N PRO A 39 -22.15 1.73 -11.90
CA PRO A 39 -22.16 2.25 -13.28
C PRO A 39 -21.14 3.36 -13.52
N GLY A 40 -20.73 4.09 -12.47
CA GLY A 40 -19.67 5.10 -12.56
C GLY A 40 -18.32 4.51 -12.96
N LEU A 41 -17.87 3.45 -12.28
CA LEU A 41 -16.61 2.78 -12.62
C LEU A 41 -16.69 2.11 -14.00
N MET A 42 -17.82 1.48 -14.32
CA MET A 42 -18.01 0.87 -15.64
C MET A 42 -17.97 1.91 -16.78
N ALA A 43 -18.52 3.10 -16.54
CA ALA A 43 -18.44 4.21 -17.50
C ALA A 43 -17.01 4.74 -17.65
N ILE A 44 -16.22 4.79 -16.56
CA ILE A 44 -14.81 5.17 -16.58
C ILE A 44 -14.01 4.18 -17.42
N ARG A 45 -14.14 2.88 -17.16
CA ARG A 45 -13.54 1.79 -17.96
C ARG A 45 -13.83 1.97 -19.45
N LYS A 46 -15.11 2.09 -19.81
CA LYS A 46 -15.53 2.30 -21.22
C LYS A 46 -14.95 3.57 -21.85
N LYS A 47 -14.86 4.66 -21.09
CA LYS A 47 -14.43 5.97 -21.62
C LYS A 47 -12.92 6.10 -21.76
N TYR A 48 -12.17 5.54 -20.81
CA TYR A 48 -10.74 5.78 -20.67
C TYR A 48 -9.88 4.52 -20.83
N GLY A 49 -10.44 3.31 -20.75
CA GLY A 49 -9.72 2.05 -21.00
C GLY A 49 -8.96 2.06 -22.32
N PRO A 50 -9.58 2.42 -23.47
CA PRO A 50 -8.85 2.48 -24.75
C PRO A 50 -7.73 3.54 -24.83
N LYS A 51 -7.56 4.37 -23.81
CA LYS A 51 -6.54 5.43 -23.74
C LYS A 51 -5.39 5.09 -22.80
N ASP A 52 -5.52 4.04 -21.99
CA ASP A 52 -4.56 3.60 -20.98
C ASP A 52 -3.92 4.78 -20.21
N PRO A 53 -4.71 5.68 -19.58
CA PRO A 53 -4.18 6.92 -19.00
C PRO A 53 -3.21 6.68 -17.84
N LEU A 54 -3.23 5.49 -17.24
CA LEU A 54 -2.33 5.07 -16.16
C LEU A 54 -1.21 4.14 -16.64
N ALA A 55 -1.02 3.98 -17.96
CA ALA A 55 0.03 3.15 -18.53
C ALA A 55 1.41 3.46 -17.94
N GLY A 56 2.04 2.42 -17.39
CA GLY A 56 3.38 2.52 -16.80
C GLY A 56 3.42 3.19 -15.43
N LYS A 57 2.28 3.49 -14.81
CA LYS A 57 2.20 3.99 -13.43
C LYS A 57 2.04 2.84 -12.45
N LYS A 58 2.91 2.84 -11.44
CA LYS A 58 2.82 1.98 -10.27
C LYS A 58 1.85 2.59 -9.27
N LEU A 59 0.87 1.82 -8.83
CA LEU A 59 -0.16 2.29 -7.91
C LEU A 59 -0.28 1.36 -6.72
N THR A 60 -0.09 1.91 -5.51
CA THR A 60 -0.39 1.19 -4.26
C THR A 60 -1.74 1.65 -3.72
N GLY A 61 -2.60 0.69 -3.38
CA GLY A 61 -3.81 0.95 -2.61
C GLY A 61 -3.71 0.45 -1.18
N SER A 62 -4.21 1.25 -0.24
CA SER A 62 -4.42 0.94 1.17
C SER A 62 -5.85 1.33 1.53
N LEU A 63 -6.78 0.46 1.15
CA LEU A 63 -8.23 0.65 1.24
C LEU A 63 -8.85 -0.68 1.63
N HIS A 64 -10.01 -0.68 2.28
CA HIS A 64 -10.70 -1.92 2.65
C HIS A 64 -10.78 -2.90 1.46
N MET A 65 -10.22 -4.11 1.61
CA MET A 65 -10.21 -5.10 0.52
C MET A 65 -11.56 -5.83 0.40
N THR A 66 -12.56 -5.14 -0.16
CA THR A 66 -13.93 -5.63 -0.36
C THR A 66 -14.24 -5.94 -1.84
N ILE A 67 -15.45 -6.39 -2.13
CA ILE A 67 -15.93 -6.58 -3.50
C ILE A 67 -15.98 -5.27 -4.29
N GLU A 68 -16.37 -4.16 -3.67
CA GLU A 68 -16.41 -2.84 -4.31
C GLU A 68 -14.99 -2.38 -4.66
N THR A 69 -14.05 -2.58 -3.74
CA THR A 69 -12.63 -2.31 -3.98
C THR A 69 -12.06 -3.21 -5.06
N ALA A 70 -12.48 -4.47 -5.16
CA ALA A 70 -12.10 -5.33 -6.27
C ALA A 70 -12.50 -4.74 -7.64
N VAL A 71 -13.71 -4.16 -7.75
CA VAL A 71 -14.14 -3.45 -8.97
C VAL A 71 -13.28 -2.20 -9.22
N LEU A 72 -12.89 -1.47 -8.18
CA LEU A 72 -11.96 -0.34 -8.28
C LEU A 72 -10.58 -0.78 -8.79
N ILE A 73 -9.98 -1.82 -8.20
CA ILE A 73 -8.68 -2.38 -8.61
C ILE A 73 -8.69 -2.76 -10.09
N GLU A 74 -9.69 -3.54 -10.52
CA GLU A 74 -9.81 -3.94 -11.92
C GLU A 74 -10.02 -2.75 -12.85
N THR A 75 -10.68 -1.68 -12.38
CA THR A 75 -10.78 -0.44 -13.14
C THR A 75 -9.40 0.20 -13.32
N LEU A 76 -8.60 0.30 -12.27
CA LEU A 76 -7.26 0.90 -12.33
C LEU A 76 -6.33 0.09 -13.25
N VAL A 77 -6.40 -1.24 -13.17
CA VAL A 77 -5.67 -2.16 -14.05
C VAL A 77 -6.12 -1.99 -15.51
N GLU A 78 -7.43 -1.92 -15.78
CA GLU A 78 -7.96 -1.69 -17.14
C GLU A 78 -7.58 -0.31 -17.70
N LEU A 79 -7.29 0.67 -16.83
CA LEU A 79 -6.74 1.97 -17.23
C LEU A 79 -5.21 1.96 -17.41
N GLY A 80 -4.55 0.80 -17.25
CA GLY A 80 -3.13 0.58 -17.54
C GLY A 80 -2.18 0.65 -16.34
N ALA A 81 -2.69 0.75 -15.11
CA ALA A 81 -1.85 0.81 -13.91
C ALA A 81 -1.26 -0.56 -13.53
N ASP A 82 -0.04 -0.55 -12.99
CA ASP A 82 0.57 -1.67 -12.26
C ASP A 82 0.21 -1.57 -10.78
N VAL A 83 -0.79 -2.34 -10.35
CA VAL A 83 -1.46 -2.17 -9.06
C VAL A 83 -0.96 -3.17 -8.02
N ARG A 84 -0.69 -2.71 -6.80
CA ARG A 84 -0.48 -3.53 -5.60
C ARG A 84 -1.43 -3.07 -4.49
N TRP A 85 -1.94 -3.98 -3.66
CA TRP A 85 -2.97 -3.63 -2.69
C TRP A 85 -2.78 -4.28 -1.32
N ALA A 86 -3.08 -3.51 -0.27
CA ALA A 86 -3.28 -3.97 1.10
C ALA A 86 -4.61 -3.40 1.66
N SER A 87 -5.15 -4.05 2.69
CA SER A 87 -6.31 -3.51 3.42
C SER A 87 -5.86 -2.40 4.38
N CYS A 88 -6.72 -1.43 4.69
CA CYS A 88 -6.50 -0.42 5.74
C CYS A 88 -7.12 -0.80 7.10
N ASN A 89 -7.66 -2.03 7.22
CA ASN A 89 -8.19 -2.53 8.48
C ASN A 89 -8.13 -4.06 8.56
N ILE A 90 -7.73 -4.56 9.72
CA ILE A 90 -7.52 -5.99 10.01
C ILE A 90 -8.77 -6.87 9.89
N PHE A 91 -9.98 -6.30 9.92
CA PHE A 91 -11.23 -7.06 9.85
C PHE A 91 -12.09 -6.74 8.61
N SER A 92 -11.71 -5.77 7.80
CA SER A 92 -12.52 -5.31 6.67
C SER A 92 -12.39 -6.19 5.43
N THR A 93 -11.29 -6.93 5.30
CA THR A 93 -11.06 -7.77 4.12
C THR A 93 -12.20 -8.78 3.95
N GLU A 94 -12.71 -8.86 2.73
CA GLU A 94 -13.55 -9.95 2.27
C GLU A 94 -12.65 -10.94 1.53
N ASP A 95 -12.40 -12.10 2.16
CA ASP A 95 -11.38 -13.06 1.70
C ASP A 95 -11.65 -13.57 0.27
N ASP A 96 -12.92 -13.65 -0.14
CA ASP A 96 -13.33 -14.02 -1.50
C ASP A 96 -13.03 -12.92 -2.52
N ALA A 97 -13.16 -11.65 -2.15
CA ALA A 97 -12.75 -10.51 -2.97
C ALA A 97 -11.22 -10.51 -3.18
N ALA A 98 -10.47 -10.66 -2.09
CA ALA A 98 -9.00 -10.73 -2.13
C ALA A 98 -8.52 -11.89 -3.02
N ALA A 99 -9.13 -13.06 -2.89
CA ALA A 99 -8.83 -14.22 -3.74
C ALA A 99 -9.14 -13.98 -5.22
N ALA A 100 -10.29 -13.38 -5.53
CA ALA A 100 -10.69 -13.11 -6.90
C ALA A 100 -9.77 -12.11 -7.61
N ILE A 101 -9.22 -11.13 -6.89
CA ILE A 101 -8.23 -10.20 -7.43
C ILE A 101 -6.86 -10.85 -7.55
N ALA A 102 -6.40 -11.59 -6.54
CA ALA A 102 -5.13 -12.31 -6.60
C ALA A 102 -5.07 -13.28 -7.80
N GLU A 103 -6.17 -13.96 -8.12
CA GLU A 103 -6.29 -14.85 -9.28
C GLU A 103 -6.09 -14.12 -10.64
N THR A 104 -6.41 -12.82 -10.72
CA THR A 104 -6.15 -12.01 -11.93
C THR A 104 -4.66 -11.72 -12.16
N GLY A 105 -3.82 -11.94 -11.13
CA GLY A 105 -2.40 -11.62 -11.13
C GLY A 105 -2.05 -10.26 -10.51
N ALA A 106 -3.04 -9.45 -10.13
CA ALA A 106 -2.82 -8.23 -9.36
C ALA A 106 -2.41 -8.57 -7.91
N PRO A 107 -1.24 -8.12 -7.41
CA PRO A 107 -0.80 -8.43 -6.06
C PRO A 107 -1.68 -7.87 -4.95
N VAL A 108 -2.20 -8.76 -4.11
CA VAL A 108 -2.99 -8.42 -2.92
C VAL A 108 -2.35 -9.05 -1.68
N PHE A 109 -2.18 -8.25 -0.64
CA PHE A 109 -1.65 -8.65 0.66
C PHE A 109 -2.68 -8.27 1.71
N ALA A 110 -3.69 -9.14 1.87
CA ALA A 110 -4.81 -8.87 2.75
C ALA A 110 -5.57 -10.16 3.10
N TRP A 111 -5.97 -10.31 4.36
CA TRP A 111 -6.96 -11.29 4.80
C TRP A 111 -7.77 -10.78 6.00
N LYS A 112 -8.91 -11.40 6.25
CA LYS A 112 -9.74 -11.08 7.40
C LYS A 112 -9.15 -11.69 8.67
N GLY A 113 -8.89 -10.85 9.67
CA GLY A 113 -8.37 -11.24 10.98
C GLY A 113 -6.84 -11.23 11.06
N GLU A 114 -6.20 -10.29 10.37
CA GLU A 114 -4.76 -10.00 10.52
C GLU A 114 -4.42 -9.60 11.97
N THR A 115 -3.20 -9.91 12.42
CA THR A 115 -2.59 -9.20 13.55
C THR A 115 -2.11 -7.80 13.13
N LEU A 116 -1.78 -6.93 14.09
CA LEU A 116 -1.24 -5.61 13.77
C LEU A 116 0.13 -5.71 13.08
N GLU A 117 0.96 -6.68 13.43
CA GLU A 117 2.23 -6.93 12.74
C GLU A 117 1.99 -7.36 11.29
N GLU A 118 1.04 -8.26 11.06
CA GLU A 118 0.69 -8.72 9.72
C GLU A 118 0.14 -7.57 8.86
N TYR A 119 -0.71 -6.72 9.44
CA TYR A 119 -1.23 -5.51 8.81
C TYR A 119 -0.11 -4.59 8.29
N TRP A 120 0.83 -4.20 9.16
CA TRP A 120 1.92 -3.30 8.77
C TRP A 120 2.90 -3.96 7.78
N GLN A 121 3.09 -5.28 7.87
CA GLN A 121 3.85 -6.04 6.86
C GLN A 121 3.15 -6.07 5.50
N CYS A 122 1.82 -6.22 5.47
CA CYS A 122 1.02 -6.12 4.25
C CYS A 122 1.15 -4.73 3.62
N THR A 123 1.07 -3.66 4.43
CA THR A 123 1.28 -2.27 3.98
C THR A 123 2.67 -2.09 3.36
N LEU A 124 3.74 -2.57 4.02
CA LEU A 124 5.09 -2.53 3.48
C LEU A 124 5.22 -3.29 2.15
N GLN A 125 4.62 -4.49 2.09
CA GLN A 125 4.65 -5.35 0.91
C GLN A 125 3.91 -4.71 -0.28
N ALA A 126 2.83 -3.98 -0.02
CA ALA A 126 2.08 -3.24 -1.04
C ALA A 126 2.83 -1.98 -1.52
N LEU A 127 3.59 -1.31 -0.63
CA LEU A 127 4.41 -0.13 -0.95
C LEU A 127 5.74 -0.46 -1.65
N THR A 128 6.24 -1.68 -1.50
CA THR A 128 7.53 -2.09 -2.07
C THR A 128 7.33 -2.85 -3.39
N PHE A 129 7.72 -2.22 -4.51
CA PHE A 129 7.68 -2.84 -5.84
C PHE A 129 8.94 -3.70 -6.11
N PRO A 130 8.87 -4.66 -7.06
CA PRO A 130 9.95 -5.64 -7.29
C PRO A 130 11.33 -5.06 -7.62
N ASP A 131 11.40 -3.85 -8.17
CA ASP A 131 12.63 -3.12 -8.45
C ASP A 131 13.20 -2.37 -7.24
N SER A 132 12.71 -2.71 -6.03
CA SER A 132 13.00 -2.00 -4.77
C SER A 132 12.61 -0.51 -4.82
N GLY A 133 11.76 -0.14 -5.78
CA GLY A 133 11.11 1.16 -5.86
C GLY A 133 9.78 1.18 -5.12
N GLY A 134 9.15 2.35 -5.13
CA GLY A 134 7.82 2.58 -4.58
C GLY A 134 6.77 2.85 -5.66
N PRO A 135 5.52 3.11 -5.24
CA PRO A 135 4.47 3.56 -6.14
C PRO A 135 4.74 4.96 -6.72
N ASP A 136 4.19 5.22 -7.91
CA ASP A 136 4.00 6.57 -8.43
C ASP A 136 2.77 7.24 -7.80
N LEU A 137 1.73 6.45 -7.53
CA LEU A 137 0.42 6.92 -7.05
C LEU A 137 -0.05 6.10 -5.86
N ILE A 138 -0.66 6.75 -4.88
CA ILE A 138 -1.21 6.10 -3.70
C ILE A 138 -2.72 6.38 -3.61
N VAL A 139 -3.51 5.35 -3.34
CA VAL A 139 -4.90 5.48 -2.92
C VAL A 139 -4.97 5.01 -1.47
N ASP A 140 -5.27 5.91 -0.55
CA ASP A 140 -5.19 5.64 0.89
C ASP A 140 -6.55 5.89 1.56
N ASP A 141 -6.83 5.15 2.62
CA ASP A 141 -8.00 5.30 3.47
C ASP A 141 -7.56 5.24 4.93
N GLY A 142 -7.61 6.40 5.58
CA GLY A 142 -7.16 6.60 6.95
C GLY A 142 -5.74 7.14 7.03
N GLY A 143 -4.94 7.01 5.97
CA GLY A 143 -3.62 7.62 5.86
C GLY A 143 -2.45 6.78 6.39
N ASP A 144 -2.61 5.47 6.55
CA ASP A 144 -1.59 4.60 7.16
C ASP A 144 -0.43 4.29 6.21
N ALA A 145 -0.70 4.11 4.91
CA ALA A 145 0.36 3.95 3.92
C ALA A 145 1.18 5.25 3.79
N THR A 146 0.49 6.39 3.79
CA THR A 146 1.10 7.72 3.83
C THR A 146 1.96 7.89 5.08
N LEU A 147 1.41 7.58 6.26
CA LEU A 147 2.11 7.68 7.55
C LEU A 147 3.39 6.84 7.57
N LEU A 148 3.36 5.63 7.02
CA LEU A 148 4.53 4.74 7.00
C LEU A 148 5.67 5.34 6.16
N ILE A 149 5.36 5.91 4.99
CA ILE A 149 6.36 6.58 4.14
C ILE A 149 6.97 7.78 4.87
N HIS A 150 6.14 8.65 5.46
CA HIS A 150 6.63 9.85 6.15
C HIS A 150 7.50 9.50 7.36
N LYS A 151 7.07 8.56 8.21
CA LYS A 151 7.85 8.12 9.38
C LYS A 151 9.16 7.44 8.96
N GLY A 152 9.12 6.63 7.92
CA GLY A 152 10.31 5.98 7.38
C GLY A 152 11.33 6.99 6.85
N TYR A 153 10.87 7.99 6.10
CA TYR A 153 11.72 9.08 5.61
C TYR A 153 12.32 9.91 6.77
N GLU A 154 11.52 10.26 7.77
CA GLU A 154 11.99 10.98 8.96
C GLU A 154 13.06 10.20 9.73
N LEU A 155 12.87 8.89 9.89
CA LEU A 155 13.84 8.01 10.54
C LEU A 155 15.16 7.95 9.76
N GLU A 156 15.10 7.83 8.43
CA GLU A 156 16.28 7.81 7.56
C GLU A 156 17.05 9.14 7.64
N GLU A 157 16.36 10.29 7.62
CA GLU A 157 16.98 11.61 7.80
C GLU A 157 17.63 11.78 9.17
N TYR A 158 16.94 11.32 10.23
CA TYR A 158 17.50 11.33 11.58
C TYR A 158 18.77 10.47 11.65
N PHE A 159 18.72 9.26 11.11
CA PHE A 159 19.85 8.32 11.09
C PHE A 159 21.04 8.89 10.30
N ALA A 160 20.79 9.48 9.13
CA ALA A 160 21.83 10.11 8.31
C ALA A 160 22.55 11.25 9.05
N LYS A 161 21.81 12.00 9.89
CA LYS A 161 22.36 13.13 10.65
C LYS A 161 23.08 12.72 11.93
N HIS A 162 22.60 11.71 12.65
CA HIS A 162 23.08 11.37 13.99
C HIS A 162 23.93 10.09 14.04
N GLY A 163 23.86 9.24 13.01
CA GLY A 163 24.57 7.96 12.93
C GLY A 163 23.91 6.82 13.73
N SER A 164 22.75 7.06 14.35
CA SER A 164 21.97 6.06 15.07
C SER A 164 20.49 6.43 15.05
N ALA A 165 19.61 5.43 15.14
CA ALA A 165 18.17 5.66 15.28
C ALA A 165 17.85 6.23 16.69
N PRO A 166 16.80 7.06 16.85
CA PRO A 166 16.41 7.61 18.15
C PRO A 166 15.92 6.50 19.09
N GLU A 167 15.82 6.76 20.39
CA GLU A 167 15.17 5.80 21.31
C GLU A 167 13.66 5.73 21.06
N ILE A 168 13.07 4.53 21.18
CA ILE A 168 11.61 4.35 21.10
C ILE A 168 11.01 4.80 22.43
N THR A 169 10.23 5.88 22.42
CA THR A 169 9.62 6.45 23.64
C THR A 169 8.13 6.15 23.78
N THR A 170 7.48 5.60 22.75
CA THR A 170 6.05 5.33 22.77
C THR A 170 5.69 4.10 23.60
N THR A 171 4.52 4.16 24.24
CA THR A 171 3.91 3.05 24.97
C THR A 171 2.72 2.43 24.23
N VAL A 172 2.41 2.93 23.03
CA VAL A 172 1.32 2.40 22.19
C VAL A 172 1.84 1.21 21.41
N GLU A 173 1.20 0.05 21.56
CA GLU A 173 1.61 -1.21 20.92
C GLU A 173 1.79 -1.09 19.41
N GLU A 174 0.80 -0.50 18.73
CA GLU A 174 0.85 -0.29 17.29
C GLU A 174 2.03 0.60 16.86
N GLU A 175 2.30 1.68 17.60
CA GLU A 175 3.45 2.54 17.31
C GLU A 175 4.78 1.82 17.53
N GLN A 176 4.86 0.91 18.52
CA GLN A 176 6.04 0.07 18.74
C GLN A 176 6.26 -0.91 17.58
N ILE A 177 5.19 -1.49 17.03
CA ILE A 177 5.25 -2.35 15.85
C ILE A 177 5.79 -1.58 14.64
N ILE A 178 5.27 -0.37 14.39
CA ILE A 178 5.73 0.50 13.30
C ILE A 178 7.22 0.86 13.50
N GLU A 179 7.62 1.29 14.70
CA GLU A 179 9.02 1.62 15.01
C GLU A 179 9.95 0.43 14.81
N GLY A 180 9.54 -0.77 15.23
CA GLY A 180 10.29 -2.01 15.00
C GLY A 180 10.45 -2.31 13.52
N LEU A 181 9.36 -2.23 12.76
CA LEU A 181 9.35 -2.43 11.31
C LEU A 181 10.27 -1.45 10.58
N LEU A 182 10.17 -0.15 10.88
CA LEU A 182 10.97 0.87 10.23
C LEU A 182 12.47 0.70 10.51
N ARG A 183 12.85 0.23 11.70
CA ARG A 183 14.25 -0.07 12.05
C ARG A 183 14.78 -1.30 11.34
N GLU A 184 13.97 -2.35 11.21
CA GLU A 184 14.32 -3.51 10.40
C GLU A 184 14.60 -3.12 8.94
N ILE A 185 13.79 -2.22 8.39
CA ILE A 185 13.99 -1.69 7.02
C ILE A 185 15.27 -0.84 6.96
N LEU A 186 15.47 0.06 7.92
CA LEU A 186 16.65 0.92 8.00
C LEU A 186 17.96 0.11 8.03
N ASP A 187 17.97 -0.99 8.78
CA ASP A 187 19.14 -1.89 8.88
C ASP A 187 19.44 -2.58 7.53
N LYS A 188 18.42 -2.89 6.73
CA LYS A 188 18.55 -3.53 5.40
C LYS A 188 18.93 -2.53 4.31
N ASP A 189 18.30 -1.36 4.29
CA ASP A 189 18.49 -0.32 3.29
C ASP A 189 18.16 1.07 3.88
N PRO A 190 19.17 1.86 4.27
CA PRO A 190 18.97 3.13 4.97
C PRO A 190 18.49 4.27 4.06
N LEU A 191 18.16 3.97 2.80
CA LEU A 191 17.64 4.91 1.81
C LEU A 191 16.35 4.39 1.16
N HIS A 192 15.71 3.37 1.72
CA HIS A 192 14.52 2.75 1.16
C HIS A 192 13.39 3.77 0.99
N TRP A 193 13.06 4.50 2.06
CA TRP A 193 11.95 5.45 2.07
C TRP A 193 12.28 6.71 1.27
N HIS A 194 13.54 7.16 1.24
CA HIS A 194 14.01 8.18 0.30
C HIS A 194 13.77 7.78 -1.17
N LYS A 195 14.05 6.52 -1.54
CA LYS A 195 13.80 6.01 -2.90
C LYS A 195 12.31 5.94 -3.22
N ILE A 196 11.48 5.53 -2.26
CA ILE A 196 10.02 5.51 -2.42
C ILE A 196 9.49 6.92 -2.59
N ALA A 197 9.70 7.79 -1.60
CA ALA A 197 9.14 9.14 -1.55
C ALA A 197 9.50 9.98 -2.80
N LYS A 198 10.71 9.81 -3.34
CA LYS A 198 11.16 10.52 -4.54
C LYS A 198 10.27 10.27 -5.78
N ASN A 199 9.67 9.10 -5.91
CA ASN A 199 8.89 8.72 -7.09
C ASN A 199 7.39 8.96 -6.91
N VAL A 200 6.91 9.18 -5.68
CA VAL A 200 5.50 9.43 -5.41
C VAL A 200 5.10 10.78 -6.02
N ILE A 201 4.14 10.73 -6.94
CA ILE A 201 3.51 11.90 -7.56
C ILE A 201 2.47 12.50 -6.61
N GLY A 202 1.73 11.63 -5.90
CA GLY A 202 0.76 12.06 -4.89
C GLY A 202 -0.10 10.92 -4.35
N VAL A 203 -0.91 11.28 -3.36
CA VAL A 203 -1.90 10.42 -2.71
C VAL A 203 -3.31 10.99 -2.90
N SER A 204 -4.29 10.12 -3.14
CA SER A 204 -5.72 10.43 -3.02
C SER A 204 -6.29 9.72 -1.80
N GLU A 205 -6.85 10.49 -0.88
CA GLU A 205 -7.31 10.02 0.43
C GLU A 205 -8.84 9.95 0.51
N GLU A 206 -9.36 8.81 0.95
CA GLU A 206 -10.80 8.51 0.96
C GLU A 206 -11.53 9.14 2.15
N THR A 207 -10.94 9.11 3.36
CA THR A 207 -11.68 9.41 4.59
C THR A 207 -11.25 10.70 5.28
N THR A 208 -12.19 11.31 6.00
CA THR A 208 -11.99 12.56 6.75
C THR A 208 -10.82 12.48 7.74
N THR A 209 -10.58 11.31 8.33
CA THR A 209 -9.46 11.09 9.27
C THR A 209 -8.13 11.23 8.56
N GLY A 210 -7.95 10.57 7.41
CA GLY A 210 -6.73 10.70 6.62
C GLY A 210 -6.56 12.12 6.09
N VAL A 211 -7.63 12.77 5.62
CA VAL A 211 -7.58 14.19 5.18
C VAL A 211 -7.13 15.11 6.32
N HIS A 212 -7.58 14.86 7.55
CA HIS A 212 -7.13 15.61 8.71
C HIS A 212 -5.64 15.40 9.00
N ARG A 213 -5.12 14.16 8.86
CA ARG A 213 -3.67 13.87 8.96
C ARG A 213 -2.89 14.62 7.88
N LEU A 214 -3.36 14.63 6.63
CA LEU A 214 -2.75 15.39 5.53
C LEU A 214 -2.68 16.88 5.83
N HIS A 215 -3.75 17.50 6.33
CA HIS A 215 -3.75 18.92 6.72
C HIS A 215 -2.80 19.23 7.88
N GLN A 216 -2.64 18.30 8.84
CA GLN A 216 -1.64 18.46 9.90
C GLN A 216 -0.22 18.48 9.33
N MET A 217 0.09 17.56 8.42
CA MET A 217 1.39 17.51 7.74
C MET A 217 1.63 18.76 6.88
N GLU A 218 0.60 19.22 6.15
CA GLU A 218 0.66 20.46 5.36
C GLU A 218 1.00 21.67 6.23
N LYS A 219 0.26 21.83 7.34
CA LYS A 219 0.45 22.94 8.28
C LYS A 219 1.84 22.92 8.92
N ASN A 220 2.39 21.73 9.15
CA ASN A 220 3.72 21.54 9.71
C ASN A 220 4.83 21.57 8.65
N GLN A 221 4.47 21.69 7.37
CA GLN A 221 5.39 21.66 6.22
C GLN A 221 6.19 20.35 6.11
N THR A 222 5.53 19.23 6.37
CA THR A 222 6.11 17.87 6.32
C THR A 222 5.43 16.95 5.30
N LEU A 223 4.63 17.50 4.37
CA LEU A 223 4.09 16.79 3.20
C LEU A 223 5.17 16.58 2.13
#